data_AF-A0A8T6VF79-F1
#
_entry.id   AF-A0A8T6VF79-F1
#
_cell.length_a   1.000
_cell.length_b   1.000
_cell.length_c   1.000
_cell.angle_alpha   90.00
_cell.angle_beta   90.00
_cell.angle_gamma   90.00
#
_symmetry.space_group_name_H-M   'P 1'
#
loop_
_entity.id
_entity.type
_entity.pdbx_description
1 polymer ?
#
loop_
_entity_poly.entity_id
_entity_poly.type
_entity_poly.pdbx_seq_one_letter_code
_entity_poly.pdbx_strand_id
1 'polypeptide(L)'
;MNIIEPFRDSILTRHDAAKRWKTKGKRVIGWSCSYTPEELIYAANILPVMVFGDVETTKLADIHLPVNACSFARSCFNAALKGDYNYLDGLAVSGSCDNRDKIFDMWRYHVEIPYVHFINTPHTGVETAHEFFYREVKRFQAWL
;
A
#
# COMPACT_ATOMS: atom_id res chain seq x y z
N MET A 1 23.44 12.30 -21.74
CA MET A 1 22.70 11.35 -20.90
C MET A 1 21.58 12.14 -20.23
N ASN A 2 20.32 11.83 -20.56
CA ASN A 2 19.18 12.54 -19.98
C ASN A 2 19.00 12.06 -18.53
N ILE A 3 19.14 12.97 -17.56
CA ILE A 3 19.06 12.66 -16.12
C ILE A 3 17.71 12.08 -15.71
N ILE A 4 16.66 12.28 -16.52
CA ILE A 4 15.28 11.87 -16.21
C ILE A 4 15.02 10.39 -16.56
N GLU A 5 15.72 9.81 -17.54
CA GLU A 5 15.41 8.46 -18.04
C GLU A 5 15.45 7.38 -16.95
N PRO A 6 16.45 7.33 -16.04
CA PRO A 6 16.47 6.31 -15.00
C PRO A 6 15.25 6.37 -14.06
N PHE A 7 14.74 7.57 -13.78
CA PHE A 7 13.55 7.75 -12.96
C PHE A 7 12.30 7.27 -13.69
N ARG A 8 12.18 7.59 -14.98
CA ARG A 8 11.08 7.13 -15.82
C ARG A 8 11.05 5.61 -15.91
N ASP A 9 12.18 5.00 -16.19
CA ASP A 9 12.32 3.55 -16.27
C ASP A 9 11.97 2.86 -14.95
N SER A 10 12.36 3.46 -13.82
CA SER A 10 12.02 2.95 -12.49
C SER A 10 10.50 2.94 -12.26
N ILE A 11 9.77 3.97 -12.72
CA ILE A 11 8.31 4.02 -12.60
C ILE A 11 7.67 2.98 -13.51
N LEU A 12 8.11 2.88 -14.76
CA LEU A 12 7.53 1.97 -15.76
C LEU A 12 7.77 0.49 -15.43
N THR A 13 8.92 0.17 -14.85
CA THR A 13 9.33 -1.22 -14.55
C THR A 13 9.18 -1.61 -13.08
N ARG A 14 8.49 -0.78 -12.27
CA ARG A 14 8.34 -0.95 -10.81
C ARG A 14 7.84 -2.34 -10.39
N HIS A 15 6.85 -2.89 -11.11
CA HIS A 15 6.29 -4.20 -10.80
C HIS A 15 7.29 -5.33 -11.10
N ASP A 16 8.03 -5.22 -12.21
CA ASP A 16 9.06 -6.20 -12.56
C ASP A 16 10.24 -6.14 -11.60
N ALA A 17 10.61 -4.94 -11.14
CA ALA A 17 11.63 -4.78 -10.11
C ALA A 17 11.23 -5.47 -8.80
N ALA A 18 9.98 -5.34 -8.36
CA ALA A 18 9.46 -6.04 -7.19
C ALA A 18 9.43 -7.56 -7.38
N LYS A 19 9.00 -8.05 -8.55
CA LYS A 19 9.05 -9.49 -8.88
C LYS A 19 10.49 -10.04 -8.87
N ARG A 20 11.46 -9.32 -9.45
CA ARG A 20 12.90 -9.66 -9.40
C ARG A 20 13.48 -9.62 -7.99
N TRP A 21 12.92 -8.81 -7.09
CA TRP A 21 13.31 -8.84 -5.68
C TRP A 21 12.87 -10.14 -5.02
N LYS A 22 11.65 -10.62 -5.32
CA LYS A 22 11.13 -11.90 -4.80
C LYS A 22 11.91 -13.12 -5.26
N THR A 23 12.46 -13.12 -6.47
CA THR A 23 13.30 -14.24 -6.93
C THR A 23 14.56 -14.45 -6.09
N LYS A 24 14.96 -13.45 -5.28
CA LYS A 24 16.06 -13.54 -4.31
C LYS A 24 15.63 -14.10 -2.95
N GLY A 25 14.40 -14.62 -2.83
CA GLY A 25 13.84 -15.14 -1.58
C GLY A 25 13.47 -14.05 -0.57
N LYS A 26 13.37 -12.79 -1.00
CA LYS A 26 13.01 -11.66 -0.13
C LYS A 26 11.53 -11.30 -0.27
N ARG A 27 10.96 -10.76 0.81
CA ARG A 27 9.54 -10.34 0.87
C ARG A 27 9.33 -8.95 0.28
N VAL A 28 8.12 -8.69 -0.18
CA VAL A 28 7.63 -7.39 -0.66
C VAL A 28 6.37 -7.02 0.09
N ILE A 29 6.35 -5.85 0.73
CA ILE A 29 5.17 -5.31 1.40
C ILE A 29 4.71 -4.07 0.66
N GLY A 30 3.46 -4.09 0.23
CA GLY A 30 2.79 -2.93 -0.32
C GLY A 30 2.46 -1.96 0.81
N TRP A 31 2.52 -0.67 0.54
CA TRP A 31 2.05 0.33 1.49
C TRP A 31 1.21 1.40 0.81
N SER A 32 0.40 2.09 1.60
CA SER A 32 -0.40 3.21 1.13
C SER A 32 -0.35 4.36 2.13
N CYS A 33 -0.33 5.59 1.60
CA CYS A 33 -0.26 6.85 2.35
C CYS A 33 1.04 7.05 3.16
N SER A 34 1.44 8.33 3.29
CA SER A 34 2.67 8.78 3.93
C SER A 34 2.76 8.47 5.44
N TYR A 35 1.69 8.04 6.09
CA TYR A 35 1.71 7.64 7.50
C TYR A 35 2.20 6.21 7.73
N THR A 36 2.36 5.40 6.68
CA THR A 36 2.98 4.09 6.82
C THR A 36 4.48 4.26 7.09
N PRO A 37 5.04 3.70 8.18
CA PRO A 37 6.46 3.81 8.49
C PRO A 37 7.27 2.85 7.60
N GLU A 38 7.57 3.28 6.38
CA GLU A 38 8.31 2.50 5.38
C GLU A 38 9.72 2.11 5.85
N GLU A 39 10.29 2.88 6.78
CA GLU A 39 11.58 2.62 7.39
C GLU A 39 11.60 1.31 8.16
N LEU A 40 10.49 0.92 8.78
CA LEU A 40 10.38 -0.38 9.46
C LEU A 40 10.36 -1.54 8.48
N ILE A 41 9.66 -1.37 7.35
CA ILE A 41 9.63 -2.36 6.27
C ILE A 41 11.04 -2.54 5.72
N TYR A 42 11.71 -1.44 5.42
CA TYR A 42 13.08 -1.45 4.91
C TYR A 42 14.07 -2.08 5.90
N ALA A 43 13.98 -1.72 7.19
CA ALA A 43 14.82 -2.28 8.25
C ALA A 43 14.63 -3.80 8.43
N ALA A 44 13.44 -4.33 8.13
CA ALA A 44 13.16 -5.76 8.12
C ALA A 44 13.73 -6.50 6.88
N ASN A 45 14.51 -5.83 6.02
CA ASN A 45 15.04 -6.35 4.75
C ASN A 45 13.93 -6.78 3.77
N ILE A 46 12.79 -6.10 3.86
CA ILE A 46 11.62 -6.25 2.99
C ILE A 46 11.61 -5.06 2.03
N LEU A 47 11.20 -5.27 0.78
CA LEU A 47 11.03 -4.17 -0.16
C LEU A 47 9.68 -3.46 0.08
N PRO A 48 9.65 -2.19 0.53
CA PRO A 48 8.43 -1.40 0.52
C PRO A 48 8.06 -1.01 -0.91
N VAL A 49 6.82 -1.26 -1.31
CA VAL A 49 6.28 -0.84 -2.62
C VAL A 49 5.06 0.03 -2.40
N MET A 50 5.14 1.30 -2.82
CA MET A 50 3.98 2.18 -2.76
C MET A 50 2.93 1.72 -3.76
N VAL A 51 1.71 1.52 -3.29
CA VAL A 51 0.57 1.19 -4.16
C VAL A 51 0.11 2.44 -4.90
N PHE A 52 0.21 2.39 -6.22
CA PHE A 52 -0.32 3.39 -7.14
C PHE A 52 -1.36 2.78 -8.09
N GLY A 53 -2.36 3.57 -8.43
CA GLY A 53 -3.24 3.27 -9.55
C GLY A 53 -2.60 3.64 -10.89
N ASP A 54 -3.30 3.33 -11.97
CA ASP A 54 -2.96 3.77 -13.32
C ASP A 54 -4.03 4.76 -13.84
N VAL A 55 -3.73 5.48 -14.91
CA VAL A 55 -4.65 6.41 -15.58
C VAL A 55 -5.49 5.63 -16.60
N GLU A 56 -6.18 4.59 -16.12
CA GLU A 56 -7.03 3.69 -16.90
C GLU A 56 -8.46 3.63 -16.35
N THR A 57 -9.37 3.00 -17.09
CA THR A 57 -10.77 2.86 -16.65
C THR A 57 -10.88 1.94 -15.43
N THR A 58 -11.68 2.31 -14.44
CA THR A 58 -11.80 1.58 -13.16
C THR A 58 -12.96 0.59 -13.11
N LYS A 59 -13.26 -0.08 -14.23
CA LYS A 59 -14.47 -0.90 -14.40
C LYS A 59 -14.62 -2.01 -13.36
N LEU A 60 -13.52 -2.61 -12.89
CA LEU A 60 -13.58 -3.65 -11.85
C LEU A 60 -13.94 -3.05 -10.50
N ALA A 61 -13.32 -1.93 -10.13
CA ALA A 61 -13.59 -1.25 -8.88
C ALA A 61 -15.00 -0.60 -8.84
N ASP A 62 -15.52 -0.16 -9.99
CA ASP A 62 -16.84 0.49 -10.10
C ASP A 62 -18.01 -0.44 -9.71
N ILE A 63 -17.80 -1.76 -9.75
CA ILE A 63 -18.79 -2.76 -9.29
C ILE A 63 -18.94 -2.72 -7.77
N HIS A 64 -17.88 -2.33 -7.07
CA HIS A 64 -17.76 -2.45 -5.63
C HIS A 64 -17.83 -1.10 -4.89
N LEU A 65 -17.48 -0.01 -5.57
CA LEU A 65 -17.36 1.31 -4.96
C LEU A 65 -18.41 2.28 -5.50
N PRO A 66 -18.94 3.17 -4.65
CA PRO A 66 -19.86 4.20 -5.10
C PRO A 66 -19.14 5.23 -5.99
N VAL A 67 -19.92 5.93 -6.81
CA VAL A 67 -19.42 6.94 -7.78
C VAL A 67 -18.68 8.10 -7.13
N ASN A 68 -18.95 8.39 -5.85
CA ASN A 68 -18.29 9.44 -5.07
C ASN A 68 -17.02 8.99 -4.34
N ALA A 69 -16.59 7.72 -4.49
CA ALA A 69 -15.32 7.25 -3.94
C ALA A 69 -14.11 8.00 -4.55
N CYS A 70 -13.06 8.17 -3.77
CA CYS A 70 -11.83 8.84 -4.21
C CYS A 70 -11.25 8.15 -5.47
N SER A 71 -11.03 8.92 -6.54
CA SER A 71 -10.51 8.41 -7.81
C SER A 71 -9.16 7.71 -7.67
N PHE A 72 -8.27 8.23 -6.83
CA PHE A 72 -6.97 7.60 -6.56
C PHE A 72 -7.12 6.23 -5.91
N ALA A 73 -7.92 6.16 -4.85
CA ALA A 73 -8.12 4.91 -4.11
C ALA A 73 -8.84 3.87 -4.97
N ARG A 74 -9.84 4.32 -5.75
CA ARG A 74 -10.53 3.50 -6.75
C ARG A 74 -9.57 2.92 -7.78
N SER A 75 -8.68 3.73 -8.35
CA SER A 75 -7.70 3.26 -9.34
C SER A 75 -6.71 2.24 -8.72
N CYS A 76 -6.23 2.49 -7.50
CA CYS A 76 -5.39 1.51 -6.78
C CYS A 76 -6.12 0.17 -6.57
N PHE A 77 -7.38 0.21 -6.14
CA PHE A 77 -8.17 -0.99 -5.92
C PHE A 77 -8.46 -1.73 -7.24
N ASN A 78 -8.72 -0.99 -8.33
CA ASN A 78 -8.89 -1.58 -9.66
C ASN A 78 -7.63 -2.33 -10.13
N ALA A 79 -6.45 -1.73 -9.97
CA ALA A 79 -5.18 -2.37 -10.29
C ALA A 79 -4.96 -3.64 -9.45
N ALA A 80 -5.32 -3.61 -8.17
CA ALA A 80 -5.25 -4.78 -7.30
C ALA A 80 -6.22 -5.90 -7.74
N LEU A 81 -7.47 -5.56 -8.09
CA LEU A 81 -8.45 -6.52 -8.63
C LEU A 81 -8.00 -7.13 -9.97
N LYS A 82 -7.28 -6.37 -10.80
CA LYS A 82 -6.68 -6.86 -12.05
C LYS A 82 -5.54 -7.87 -11.81
N GLY A 83 -5.00 -7.89 -10.59
CA GLY A 83 -3.89 -8.75 -10.18
C GLY A 83 -2.51 -8.11 -10.31
N ASP A 84 -2.42 -6.80 -10.56
CA ASP A 84 -1.15 -6.10 -10.73
C ASP A 84 -0.28 -6.18 -9.47
N TYR A 85 -0.90 -6.37 -8.31
CA TYR A 85 -0.26 -6.45 -6.99
C TYR A 85 -0.20 -7.87 -6.40
N ASN A 86 -0.49 -8.93 -7.17
CA ASN A 86 -0.48 -10.31 -6.66
C ASN A 86 0.91 -10.81 -6.23
N TYR A 87 1.97 -10.07 -6.52
CA TYR A 87 3.31 -10.37 -6.01
C TYR A 87 3.50 -9.92 -4.55
N LEU A 88 2.62 -9.09 -3.98
CA LEU A 88 2.78 -8.61 -2.60
C LEU A 88 2.63 -9.76 -1.60
N ASP A 89 3.55 -9.85 -0.64
CA ASP A 89 3.44 -10.78 0.49
C ASP A 89 2.51 -10.22 1.59
N GLY A 90 2.27 -8.91 1.55
CA GLY A 90 1.34 -8.23 2.42
C GLY A 90 1.13 -6.77 2.05
N LEU A 91 0.16 -6.13 2.68
CA LEU A 91 -0.22 -4.73 2.47
C LEU A 91 -0.39 -4.02 3.82
N ALA A 92 0.31 -2.90 3.99
CA ALA A 92 0.10 -1.96 5.08
C ALA A 92 -0.78 -0.79 4.61
N VAL A 93 -1.86 -0.52 5.34
CA VAL A 93 -2.74 0.64 5.10
C VAL A 93 -2.78 1.48 6.36
N SER A 94 -2.34 2.74 6.28
CA SER A 94 -2.51 3.69 7.37
C SER A 94 -3.84 4.44 7.22
N GLY A 95 -4.63 4.50 8.29
CA GLY A 95 -5.88 5.24 8.32
C GLY A 95 -5.62 6.74 8.30
N SER A 96 -5.71 7.36 7.12
CA SER A 96 -5.45 8.80 6.92
C SER A 96 -6.68 9.58 6.49
N CYS A 97 -7.66 8.89 5.91
CA CYS A 97 -8.96 9.45 5.50
C CYS A 97 -9.97 8.31 5.35
N ASP A 98 -11.25 8.63 5.42
CA ASP A 98 -12.34 7.63 5.38
C ASP A 98 -12.27 6.68 4.18
N ASN A 99 -11.84 7.18 3.01
CA ASN A 99 -11.70 6.33 1.82
C ASN A 99 -10.62 5.25 2.02
N ARG A 100 -9.52 5.53 2.72
CA ARG A 100 -8.48 4.53 2.98
C ARG A 100 -8.96 3.44 3.91
N ASP A 101 -9.71 3.81 4.95
CA ASP A 101 -10.27 2.86 5.91
C ASP A 101 -11.24 1.91 5.20
N LYS A 102 -12.10 2.43 4.32
CA LYS A 102 -12.98 1.59 3.51
C LYS A 102 -12.22 0.74 2.51
N ILE A 103 -11.21 1.29 1.84
CA ILE A 103 -10.41 0.55 0.86
C ILE A 103 -9.64 -0.60 1.54
N PHE A 104 -9.19 -0.44 2.79
CA PHE A 104 -8.57 -1.53 3.56
C PHE A 104 -9.52 -2.73 3.66
N ASP A 105 -10.79 -2.51 4.03
CA ASP A 105 -11.78 -3.58 4.08
C ASP A 105 -11.99 -4.19 2.68
N MET A 106 -12.14 -3.35 1.65
CA MET A 106 -12.36 -3.84 0.28
C MET A 106 -11.22 -4.71 -0.24
N TRP A 107 -9.97 -4.36 0.06
CA TRP A 107 -8.81 -5.17 -0.31
C TRP A 107 -8.81 -6.50 0.44
N ARG A 108 -9.13 -6.48 1.73
CA ARG A 108 -9.21 -7.70 2.55
C ARG A 108 -10.28 -8.68 2.05
N TYR A 109 -11.38 -8.20 1.48
CA TYR A 109 -12.47 -9.06 0.99
C TYR A 109 -12.33 -9.49 -0.47
N HIS A 110 -11.64 -8.70 -1.31
CA HIS A 110 -11.70 -8.90 -2.77
C HIS A 110 -10.35 -9.07 -3.46
N VAL A 111 -9.22 -8.90 -2.76
CA VAL A 111 -7.88 -9.03 -3.35
C VAL A 111 -7.13 -10.16 -2.65
N GLU A 112 -6.50 -11.04 -3.43
CA GLU A 112 -5.71 -12.16 -2.93
C GLU A 112 -4.32 -11.73 -2.47
N ILE A 113 -4.26 -10.95 -1.38
CA ILE A 113 -3.00 -10.64 -0.69
C ILE A 113 -2.97 -11.39 0.65
N PRO A 114 -1.90 -12.15 0.94
CA PRO A 114 -1.88 -13.04 2.11
C PRO A 114 -2.12 -12.35 3.45
N TYR A 115 -1.57 -11.15 3.64
CA TYR A 115 -1.65 -10.42 4.90
C TYR A 115 -1.93 -8.94 4.68
N VAL A 116 -2.95 -8.39 5.34
CA VAL A 116 -3.27 -6.96 5.30
C VAL A 116 -3.26 -6.41 6.73
N HIS A 117 -2.50 -5.35 6.97
CA HIS A 117 -2.37 -4.70 8.27
C HIS A 117 -2.87 -3.26 8.20
N PHE A 118 -3.70 -2.88 9.18
CA PHE A 118 -4.19 -1.52 9.32
C PHE A 118 -3.43 -0.82 10.44
N ILE A 119 -2.86 0.34 10.14
CA ILE A 119 -2.18 1.21 11.10
C ILE A 119 -3.16 2.33 11.43
N ASN A 120 -3.67 2.36 12.66
CA ASN A 120 -4.60 3.39 13.07
C ASN A 120 -3.83 4.70 13.36
N THR A 121 -3.99 5.70 12.51
CA THR A 121 -3.30 6.99 12.68
C THR A 121 -4.16 7.91 13.54
N PRO A 122 -3.61 8.55 14.58
CA PRO A 122 -4.35 9.52 15.35
C PRO A 122 -4.65 10.80 14.54
N HIS A 123 -5.75 11.47 14.89
CA HIS A 123 -6.20 12.72 14.26
C HIS A 123 -5.92 13.96 15.13
N THR A 124 -5.20 13.79 16.23
CA THR A 124 -4.81 14.87 17.16
C THR A 124 -3.35 14.70 17.54
N GLY A 125 -2.68 15.82 17.88
CA GLY A 125 -1.25 15.84 18.25
C GLY A 125 -1.02 15.91 19.77
N VAL A 126 -1.95 15.39 20.57
CA VAL A 126 -1.79 15.37 22.04
C VAL A 126 -0.93 14.18 22.48
N GLU A 127 -0.36 14.25 23.68
CA GLU A 127 0.57 13.22 24.17
C GLU A 127 -0.03 11.81 24.16
N THR A 128 -1.30 11.68 24.54
CA THR A 128 -2.01 10.39 24.51
C THR A 128 -2.15 9.83 23.09
N ALA A 129 -2.24 10.69 22.08
CA ALA A 129 -2.29 10.31 20.67
C ALA A 129 -0.92 9.85 20.16
N HIS A 130 0.16 10.49 20.61
CA HIS A 130 1.52 10.04 20.33
C HIS A 130 1.81 8.67 20.96
N GLU A 131 1.44 8.48 22.23
CA GLU A 131 1.59 7.19 22.91
C GLU A 131 0.77 6.09 22.21
N PHE A 132 -0.46 6.41 21.81
CA PHE A 132 -1.29 5.52 21.02
C PHE A 132 -0.60 5.12 19.70
N PHE A 133 -0.13 6.10 18.92
CA PHE A 133 0.51 5.82 17.64
C PHE A 133 1.82 5.05 17.80
N TYR A 134 2.60 5.33 18.85
CA TYR A 134 3.78 4.53 19.18
C TYR A 134 3.41 3.06 19.36
N ARG A 135 2.31 2.76 20.06
CA ARG A 135 1.82 1.37 20.22
C ARG A 135 1.37 0.76 18.90
N GLU A 136 0.74 1.52 18.01
CA GLU A 136 0.39 1.07 16.65
C GLU A 136 1.64 0.73 15.83
N VAL A 137 2.65 1.59 15.87
CA VAL A 137 3.95 1.35 15.22
C VAL A 137 4.63 0.10 15.79
N LYS A 138 4.56 -0.15 17.10
CA LYS A 138 5.08 -1.39 17.72
C LYS A 138 4.30 -2.64 17.29
N ARG A 139 2.98 -2.55 17.09
CA ARG A 139 2.16 -3.64 16.56
C ARG A 139 2.54 -3.94 15.11
N PHE A 140 2.73 -2.90 14.30
CA PHE A 140 3.19 -3.05 12.92
C PHE A 140 4.59 -3.67 12.86
N GLN A 141 5.51 -3.23 13.72
CA GLN A 141 6.84 -3.84 13.85
C GLN A 141 6.76 -5.35 14.13
N ALA A 142 5.89 -5.77 15.04
CA ALA A 142 5.72 -7.18 15.39
C ALA A 142 5.05 -8.01 14.27
N TRP A 143 4.35 -7.36 13.35
CA TRP A 143 3.69 -7.99 12.21
C TRP A 143 4.66 -8.25 11.04
N LEU A 144 5.72 -7.43 10.88
CA LEU A 144 6.75 -7.58 9.83
C LEU A 144 7.64 -8.80 10.07
#